data_AF-A0A9P7R4G6-F1
#
_entry.id   AF-A0A9P7R4G6-F1
#
_cell.length_a   1.000
_cell.length_b   1.000
_cell.length_c   1.000
_cell.angle_alpha   90.00
_cell.angle_beta   90.00
_cell.angle_gamma   90.00
#
_symmetry.space_group_name_H-M   'P 1'
#
loop_
_entity.id
_entity.type
_entity.pdbx_description
1 polymer ?
#
loop_
_entity_poly.entity_id
_entity_poly.type
_entity_poly.pdbx_seq_one_letter_code
_entity_poly.pdbx_strand_id
1 'polypeptide(L)'
;MAFTMHSHSGQFCPGHAKDQLEAIIQHAISIGYKTMGLTEHMPRLEIGDLYPEELEEGDPQTALSILAPRHEAYLAEAQRLREKYAPQIDLLIGFEGEWYRPAYGPFIKSLASHPAVDYFIGSLHHVNAIPIDYSRDMYVEAMKSAGPDEESMYARYYDQQHEMLTALEPRVVGHFDLVRLMSEDPGRDVRQWKGVWEKIVRNLEVVKGYGGLLECNSSALRKGLDEPYPCRPIAEAWLAMGGRFTFSDDSHGIAQVATNYKRNVNYLESLGVKEVFTFERGPVEGVNGDAKAVLREKGVALAAFRENFN
;
A
#
# COMPACT_ATOMS: atom_id res chain seq x y z
N MET A 1 -20.50 2.92 -4.70
CA MET A 1 -19.38 3.81 -5.05
C MET A 1 -18.12 2.99 -4.94
N ALA A 2 -17.47 2.70 -6.05
CA ALA A 2 -16.18 2.02 -6.04
C ALA A 2 -15.05 3.01 -5.74
N PHE A 3 -14.00 2.54 -5.08
CA PHE A 3 -12.75 3.28 -4.91
C PHE A 3 -11.57 2.33 -4.80
N THR A 4 -10.37 2.86 -5.00
CA THR A 4 -9.09 2.23 -4.61
C THR A 4 -8.29 3.22 -3.77
N MET A 5 -7.60 2.74 -2.75
CA MET A 5 -6.67 3.54 -1.93
C MET A 5 -5.20 3.25 -2.23
N HIS A 6 -4.91 2.49 -3.29
CA HIS A 6 -3.54 2.13 -3.66
C HIS A 6 -3.47 1.91 -5.17
N SER A 7 -2.69 2.74 -5.86
CA SER A 7 -2.45 2.60 -7.30
C SER A 7 -1.13 3.26 -7.73
N HIS A 8 -0.58 2.74 -8.82
CA HIS A 8 0.71 3.11 -9.41
C HIS A 8 0.58 3.33 -10.92
N SER A 9 1.46 4.14 -11.50
CA SER A 9 1.51 4.40 -12.95
C SER A 9 2.90 4.16 -13.52
N GLY A 10 2.96 3.71 -14.78
CA GLY A 10 4.23 3.57 -15.48
C GLY A 10 4.93 4.91 -15.74
N GLN A 11 4.21 6.02 -15.66
CA GLN A 11 4.78 7.37 -15.79
C GLN A 11 5.75 7.70 -14.65
N PHE A 12 5.48 7.23 -13.43
CA PHE A 12 6.28 7.54 -12.24
C PHE A 12 6.91 6.32 -11.56
N CYS A 13 6.51 5.11 -11.95
CA CYS A 13 7.16 3.84 -11.60
C CYS A 13 7.60 3.09 -12.89
N PRO A 14 8.56 3.63 -13.68
CA PRO A 14 9.03 2.97 -14.89
C PRO A 14 9.66 1.60 -14.58
N GLY A 15 9.54 0.65 -15.52
CA GLY A 15 9.99 -0.74 -15.32
C GLY A 15 9.00 -1.58 -14.49
N HIS A 16 8.41 -0.99 -13.45
CA HIS A 16 7.54 -1.64 -12.48
C HIS A 16 6.03 -1.57 -12.83
N ALA A 17 5.59 -0.42 -13.36
CA ALA A 17 4.21 -0.18 -13.76
C ALA A 17 4.08 0.18 -15.25
N LYS A 18 2.85 0.30 -15.73
CA LYS A 18 2.49 0.65 -17.12
C LYS A 18 1.50 1.82 -17.16
N ASP A 19 1.36 2.39 -18.35
CA ASP A 19 0.44 3.48 -18.69
C ASP A 19 0.74 4.83 -18.02
N GLN A 20 0.13 5.89 -18.56
CA GLN A 20 0.22 7.24 -18.02
C GLN A 20 -0.77 7.43 -16.87
N LEU A 21 -0.41 8.24 -15.86
CA LEU A 21 -1.25 8.49 -14.69
C LEU A 21 -2.64 8.99 -15.08
N GLU A 22 -2.70 9.95 -16.02
CA GLU A 22 -3.97 10.48 -16.53
C GLU A 22 -4.84 9.40 -17.19
N ALA A 23 -4.24 8.47 -17.95
CA ALA A 23 -4.99 7.42 -18.64
C ALA A 23 -5.58 6.40 -17.65
N ILE A 24 -4.86 6.10 -16.56
CA ILE A 24 -5.35 5.27 -15.47
C ILE A 24 -6.54 5.95 -14.77
N ILE A 25 -6.45 7.25 -14.47
CA ILE A 25 -7.55 8.02 -13.87
C ILE A 25 -8.78 8.04 -14.77
N GLN A 26 -8.59 8.28 -16.08
CA GLN A 26 -9.69 8.25 -17.05
C GLN A 26 -10.36 6.87 -17.09
N HIS A 27 -9.58 5.79 -17.01
CA HIS A 27 -10.14 4.44 -16.94
C HIS A 27 -10.92 4.23 -15.63
N ALA A 28 -10.37 4.62 -14.48
CA ALA A 28 -11.06 4.54 -13.19
C ALA A 28 -12.40 5.29 -13.21
N ILE A 29 -12.45 6.49 -13.79
CA ILE A 29 -13.71 7.24 -14.01
C ILE A 29 -14.67 6.42 -14.89
N SER A 30 -14.19 5.85 -15.99
CA SER A 30 -15.03 5.10 -16.94
C SER A 30 -15.72 3.87 -16.34
N ILE A 31 -15.11 3.26 -15.31
CA ILE A 31 -15.66 2.11 -14.59
C ILE A 31 -16.37 2.51 -13.27
N GLY A 32 -16.60 3.80 -13.05
CA GLY A 32 -17.45 4.31 -11.97
C GLY A 32 -16.74 4.55 -10.63
N TYR A 33 -15.41 4.62 -10.58
CA TYR A 33 -14.72 5.02 -9.35
C TYR A 33 -15.14 6.43 -8.95
N LYS A 34 -15.37 6.62 -7.65
CA LYS A 34 -15.68 7.92 -7.05
C LYS A 34 -14.52 8.50 -6.27
N THR A 35 -13.63 7.65 -5.79
CA THR A 35 -12.40 8.07 -5.12
C THR A 35 -11.24 7.21 -5.60
N MET A 36 -10.07 7.81 -5.75
CA MET A 36 -8.86 7.10 -6.12
C MET A 36 -7.66 7.67 -5.37
N GLY A 37 -6.93 6.79 -4.69
CA GLY A 37 -5.64 7.07 -4.10
C GLY A 37 -4.52 6.92 -5.13
N LEU A 38 -3.80 8.01 -5.40
CA LEU A 38 -2.58 8.00 -6.21
C LEU A 38 -1.41 7.79 -5.25
N THR A 39 -0.64 6.71 -5.39
CA THR A 39 0.31 6.28 -4.35
C THR A 39 1.59 5.70 -4.92
N GLU A 40 2.20 6.40 -5.88
CA GLU A 40 3.48 5.98 -6.47
C GLU A 40 4.52 5.67 -5.38
N HIS A 41 5.45 4.76 -5.70
CA HIS A 41 6.55 4.39 -4.80
C HIS A 41 7.41 5.60 -4.42
N MET A 42 7.83 5.65 -3.15
CA MET A 42 8.73 6.69 -2.66
C MET A 42 10.17 6.55 -3.20
N PRO A 43 10.94 7.65 -3.31
CA PRO A 43 12.37 7.57 -3.63
C PRO A 43 13.19 6.71 -2.66
N ARG A 44 14.33 6.19 -3.11
CA ARG A 44 15.33 5.52 -2.26
C ARG A 44 16.39 6.50 -1.76
N LEU A 45 17.07 6.15 -0.67
CA LEU A 45 18.15 6.95 -0.09
C LEU A 45 19.54 6.49 -0.55
N GLU A 46 19.71 5.22 -0.88
CA GLU A 46 21.01 4.61 -1.14
C GLU A 46 20.94 3.67 -2.35
N ILE A 47 22.06 3.52 -3.06
CA ILE A 47 22.16 2.67 -4.26
C ILE A 47 21.81 1.21 -3.94
N GLY A 48 22.16 0.73 -2.75
CA GLY A 48 21.89 -0.65 -2.33
C GLY A 48 20.41 -0.98 -2.14
N ASP A 49 19.54 0.02 -2.11
CA ASP A 49 18.09 -0.16 -1.98
C ASP A 49 17.34 -0.03 -3.31
N LEU A 50 18.06 0.23 -4.41
CA LEU A 50 17.46 0.26 -5.75
C LEU A 50 17.05 -1.15 -6.16
N TYR A 51 15.85 -1.26 -6.74
CA TYR A 51 15.39 -2.50 -7.33
C TYR A 51 16.18 -2.81 -8.62
N PRO A 52 16.27 -4.09 -9.03
CA PRO A 52 17.03 -4.46 -10.22
C PRO A 52 16.61 -3.68 -11.48
N GLU A 53 15.31 -3.46 -11.70
CA GLU A 53 14.81 -2.69 -12.85
C GLU A 53 15.20 -1.20 -12.81
N GLU A 54 15.48 -0.65 -11.63
CA GLU A 54 15.94 0.75 -11.49
C GLU A 54 17.42 0.89 -11.87
N LEU A 55 18.17 -0.21 -11.84
CA LEU A 55 19.59 -0.26 -12.22
C LEU A 55 19.79 -0.54 -13.72
N GLU A 56 18.80 -1.11 -14.40
CA GLU A 56 18.91 -1.54 -15.81
C GLU A 56 19.13 -0.37 -16.79
N GLU A 57 18.79 0.86 -16.42
CA GLU A 57 18.82 2.02 -17.32
C GLU A 57 20.08 2.92 -17.22
N GLY A 58 21.10 2.56 -16.43
CA GLY A 58 22.37 3.30 -16.46
C GLY A 58 23.24 3.23 -15.22
N ASP A 59 24.01 4.29 -15.00
CA ASP A 59 24.87 4.43 -13.84
C ASP A 59 24.03 4.47 -12.53
N PRO A 60 24.33 3.64 -11.51
CA PRO A 60 23.52 3.57 -10.29
C PRO A 60 23.37 4.89 -9.54
N GLN A 61 24.38 5.76 -9.61
CA GLN A 61 24.31 7.09 -8.99
C GLN A 61 23.30 7.98 -9.72
N THR A 62 23.25 7.88 -11.05
CA THR A 62 22.24 8.54 -11.88
C THR A 62 20.84 8.00 -11.56
N ALA A 63 20.67 6.67 -11.50
CA ALA A 63 19.40 6.02 -11.15
C ALA A 63 18.85 6.50 -9.79
N LEU A 64 19.70 6.61 -8.77
CA LEU A 64 19.31 7.17 -7.48
C LEU A 64 18.95 8.66 -7.57
N SER A 65 19.73 9.45 -8.32
CA SER A 65 19.58 10.91 -8.38
C SER A 65 18.26 11.38 -9.04
N ILE A 66 17.68 10.55 -9.91
CA ILE A 66 16.44 10.88 -10.64
C ILE A 66 15.16 10.60 -9.83
N LEU A 67 15.23 9.81 -8.74
CA LEU A 67 14.05 9.42 -7.99
C LEU A 67 13.36 10.60 -7.29
N ALA A 68 14.14 11.48 -6.65
CA ALA A 68 13.57 12.66 -6.00
C ALA A 68 12.92 13.65 -6.99
N PRO A 69 13.58 14.05 -8.10
CA PRO A 69 12.92 14.84 -9.16
C PRO A 69 11.68 14.17 -9.75
N ARG A 70 11.68 12.83 -9.90
CA ARG A 70 10.52 12.08 -10.39
C ARG A 70 9.35 12.15 -9.41
N HIS A 71 9.61 12.04 -8.11
CA HIS A 71 8.58 12.20 -7.07
C HIS A 71 7.98 13.62 -7.08
N GLU A 72 8.80 14.67 -7.23
CA GLU A 72 8.29 16.04 -7.36
C GLU A 72 7.44 16.24 -8.63
N ALA A 73 7.87 15.64 -9.76
CA ALA A 73 7.09 15.66 -10.99
C ALA A 73 5.75 14.92 -10.84
N TYR A 74 5.72 13.82 -10.09
CA TYR A 74 4.50 13.11 -9.72
C TYR A 74 3.55 14.01 -8.93
N LEU A 75 4.03 14.67 -7.86
CA LEU A 75 3.17 15.53 -7.04
C LEU A 75 2.60 16.70 -7.84
N ALA A 76 3.39 17.30 -8.74
CA ALA A 76 2.91 18.36 -9.62
C ALA A 76 1.80 17.87 -10.57
N GLU A 77 2.01 16.72 -11.20
CA GLU A 77 1.05 16.16 -12.15
C GLU A 77 -0.23 15.67 -11.45
N ALA A 78 -0.11 15.02 -10.30
CA ALA A 78 -1.23 14.57 -9.49
C ALA A 78 -2.12 15.75 -9.06
N GLN A 79 -1.54 16.90 -8.70
CA GLN A 79 -2.29 18.12 -8.36
C GLN A 79 -3.05 18.67 -9.58
N ARG A 80 -2.38 18.78 -10.74
CA ARG A 80 -3.01 19.21 -12.00
C ARG A 80 -4.19 18.31 -12.36
N LEU A 81 -4.02 16.99 -12.22
CA LEU A 81 -5.05 16.00 -12.53
C LEU A 81 -6.21 16.05 -11.53
N ARG A 82 -5.94 16.23 -10.24
CA ARG A 82 -6.98 16.43 -9.22
C ARG A 82 -7.86 17.63 -9.55
N GLU A 83 -7.29 18.75 -9.96
CA GLU A 83 -8.07 19.93 -10.39
C GLU A 83 -8.86 19.66 -11.67
N LYS A 84 -8.21 19.07 -12.68
CA LYS A 84 -8.83 18.76 -13.98
C LYS A 84 -10.03 17.82 -13.85
N TYR A 85 -9.97 16.84 -12.96
CA TYR A 85 -10.97 15.78 -12.82
C TYR A 85 -11.87 15.90 -11.59
N ALA A 86 -11.74 16.97 -10.78
CA ALA A 86 -12.57 17.22 -9.60
C ALA A 86 -14.10 17.08 -9.82
N PRO A 87 -14.69 17.43 -10.98
CA PRO A 87 -16.12 17.22 -11.21
C PRO A 87 -16.54 15.74 -11.37
N GLN A 88 -15.59 14.82 -11.53
CA GLN A 88 -15.83 13.43 -11.93
C GLN A 88 -15.38 12.40 -10.88
N ILE A 89 -14.25 12.66 -10.20
CA ILE A 89 -13.64 11.75 -9.23
C ILE A 89 -12.85 12.54 -8.18
N ASP A 90 -12.90 12.07 -6.93
CA ASP A 90 -12.06 12.58 -5.85
C ASP A 90 -10.68 11.91 -5.92
N LEU A 91 -9.63 12.68 -6.23
CA LEU A 91 -8.25 12.18 -6.23
C LEU A 91 -7.55 12.55 -4.92
N LEU A 92 -7.09 11.54 -4.19
CA LEU A 92 -6.27 11.69 -2.99
C LEU A 92 -4.82 11.44 -3.36
N ILE A 93 -3.96 12.42 -3.10
CA ILE A 93 -2.54 12.34 -3.45
C ILE A 93 -1.79 11.74 -2.27
N GLY A 94 -1.09 10.64 -2.48
CA GLY A 94 -0.26 10.00 -1.48
C GLY A 94 0.99 9.37 -2.09
N PHE A 95 1.62 8.47 -1.35
CA PHE A 95 2.71 7.64 -1.83
C PHE A 95 2.73 6.33 -1.05
N GLU A 96 3.31 5.28 -1.63
CA GLU A 96 3.63 4.05 -0.91
C GLU A 96 4.99 4.24 -0.21
N GLY A 97 4.94 4.29 1.12
CA GLY A 97 6.10 4.48 1.99
C GLY A 97 6.72 3.15 2.36
N GLU A 98 7.94 2.91 1.88
CA GLU A 98 8.66 1.66 2.07
C GLU A 98 9.61 1.71 3.27
N TRP A 99 9.40 0.80 4.22
CA TRP A 99 10.26 0.67 5.39
C TRP A 99 11.40 -0.32 5.18
N TYR A 100 12.58 0.20 4.90
CA TYR A 100 13.82 -0.61 4.85
C TYR A 100 14.43 -0.78 6.24
N ARG A 101 14.61 0.34 6.95
CA ARG A 101 15.34 0.46 8.22
C ARG A 101 15.02 1.80 8.90
N PRO A 102 15.27 1.98 10.21
CA PRO A 102 14.93 3.21 10.95
C PRO A 102 15.42 4.52 10.33
N ALA A 103 16.53 4.49 9.58
CA ALA A 103 17.06 5.66 8.87
C ALA A 103 16.11 6.23 7.80
N TYR A 104 15.18 5.42 7.26
CA TYR A 104 14.16 5.88 6.32
C TYR A 104 13.03 6.68 7.00
N GLY A 105 12.85 6.54 8.31
CA GLY A 105 11.75 7.18 9.05
C GLY A 105 11.69 8.72 8.89
N PRO A 106 12.78 9.46 9.12
CA PRO A 106 12.82 10.90 8.87
C PRO A 106 12.50 11.28 7.42
N PHE A 107 12.98 10.49 6.45
CA PHE A 107 12.72 10.76 5.04
C PHE A 107 11.26 10.57 4.67
N ILE A 108 10.64 9.46 5.10
CA ILE A 108 9.19 9.21 4.91
C ILE A 108 8.37 10.33 5.56
N LYS A 109 8.72 10.77 6.78
CA LYS A 109 8.06 11.90 7.43
C LYS A 109 8.21 13.21 6.66
N SER A 110 9.36 13.42 6.02
CA SER A 110 9.60 14.59 5.16
C SER A 110 8.73 14.56 3.90
N LEU A 111 8.60 13.41 3.23
CA LEU A 111 7.69 13.28 2.08
C LEU A 111 6.22 13.46 2.53
N ALA A 112 5.86 12.86 3.67
CA ALA A 112 4.53 12.98 4.24
C ALA A 112 4.20 14.40 4.73
N SER A 113 5.16 15.28 4.98
CA SER A 113 4.89 16.66 5.38
C SER A 113 4.58 17.59 4.20
N HIS A 114 4.85 17.16 2.97
CA HIS A 114 4.59 17.96 1.76
C HIS A 114 3.09 18.37 1.68
N PRO A 115 2.75 19.65 1.42
CA PRO A 115 1.36 20.13 1.43
C PRO A 115 0.41 19.41 0.46
N ALA A 116 0.92 19.00 -0.70
CA ALA A 116 0.20 18.20 -1.68
C ALA A 116 -0.19 16.78 -1.21
N VAL A 117 0.56 16.19 -0.26
CA VAL A 117 0.38 14.80 0.18
C VAL A 117 -0.71 14.70 1.23
N ASP A 118 -1.80 14.03 0.90
CA ASP A 118 -2.97 13.84 1.73
C ASP A 118 -2.80 12.69 2.75
N TYR A 119 -2.13 11.60 2.35
CA TYR A 119 -1.82 10.44 3.19
C TYR A 119 -0.64 9.63 2.60
N PHE A 120 -0.17 8.62 3.32
CA PHE A 120 0.76 7.63 2.77
C PHE A 120 0.37 6.24 3.26
N ILE A 121 0.76 5.22 2.49
CA ILE A 121 0.65 3.81 2.86
C ILE A 121 1.96 3.42 3.53
N GLY A 122 1.92 2.74 4.67
CA GLY A 122 3.11 2.12 5.26
C GLY A 122 3.22 0.67 4.80
N SER A 123 4.31 0.36 4.11
CA SER A 123 4.54 -0.94 3.45
C SER A 123 5.91 -1.52 3.78
N LEU A 124 5.98 -2.86 3.78
CA LEU A 124 7.24 -3.61 3.84
C LEU A 124 7.33 -4.55 2.64
N HIS A 125 8.28 -4.28 1.76
CA HIS A 125 8.65 -5.16 0.64
C HIS A 125 9.96 -5.91 0.87
N HIS A 126 10.55 -5.74 2.06
CA HIS A 126 11.87 -6.26 2.40
C HIS A 126 11.91 -6.90 3.77
N VAL A 127 12.80 -7.87 3.93
CA VAL A 127 13.32 -8.31 5.24
C VAL A 127 14.82 -8.06 5.24
N ASN A 128 15.31 -7.33 6.24
CA ASN A 128 16.71 -6.89 6.32
C ASN A 128 17.21 -6.19 5.03
N ALA A 129 16.37 -5.35 4.43
CA ALA A 129 16.63 -4.66 3.15
C ALA A 129 16.80 -5.59 1.92
N ILE A 130 16.40 -6.87 2.03
CA ILE A 130 16.38 -7.83 0.91
C ILE A 130 14.92 -8.02 0.46
N PRO A 131 14.59 -7.86 -0.83
CA PRO A 131 13.23 -7.98 -1.34
C PRO A 131 12.58 -9.34 -1.09
N ILE A 132 11.29 -9.33 -0.73
CA ILE A 132 10.50 -10.55 -0.45
C ILE A 132 9.36 -10.80 -1.45
N ASP A 133 9.13 -9.86 -2.37
CA ASP A 133 8.07 -9.94 -3.37
C ASP A 133 8.57 -9.75 -4.81
N TYR A 134 9.89 -9.73 -4.99
CA TYR A 134 10.54 -9.54 -6.29
C TYR A 134 10.80 -10.85 -7.04
N SER A 135 11.56 -11.76 -6.42
CA SER A 135 11.89 -13.08 -7.00
C SER A 135 12.06 -14.13 -5.91
N ARG A 136 11.90 -15.41 -6.29
CA ARG A 136 12.08 -16.51 -5.34
C ARG A 136 13.50 -16.60 -4.79
N ASP A 137 14.51 -16.23 -5.58
CA ASP A 137 15.90 -16.25 -5.14
C ASP A 137 16.15 -15.19 -4.05
N MET A 138 15.64 -13.97 -4.24
CA MET A 138 15.74 -12.91 -3.23
C MET A 138 14.91 -13.23 -1.98
N TYR A 139 13.74 -13.85 -2.13
CA TYR A 139 12.96 -14.33 -0.99
C TYR A 139 13.75 -15.33 -0.13
N VAL A 140 14.42 -16.29 -0.77
CA VAL A 140 15.28 -17.27 -0.07
C VAL A 140 16.49 -16.59 0.58
N GLU A 141 17.05 -15.56 -0.04
CA GLU A 141 18.12 -14.76 0.54
C GLU A 141 17.65 -13.98 1.79
N ALA A 142 16.50 -13.32 1.69
CA ALA A 142 15.85 -12.63 2.79
C ALA A 142 15.59 -13.57 3.97
N MET A 143 15.11 -14.79 3.69
CA MET A 143 14.90 -15.83 4.69
C MET A 143 16.21 -16.19 5.42
N LYS A 144 17.27 -16.49 4.65
CA LYS A 144 18.60 -16.83 5.20
C LYS A 144 19.19 -15.70 6.04
N SER A 145 18.90 -14.45 5.69
CA SER A 145 19.35 -13.29 6.47
C SER A 145 18.65 -13.18 7.84
N ALA A 146 17.43 -13.71 7.95
CA ALA A 146 16.61 -13.64 9.16
C ALA A 146 16.74 -14.87 10.07
N GLY A 147 17.09 -16.04 9.51
CA GLY A 147 17.29 -17.26 10.27
C GLY A 147 17.25 -18.53 9.42
N PRO A 148 17.05 -19.70 10.04
CA PRO A 148 17.09 -20.99 9.35
C PRO A 148 15.84 -21.30 8.49
N ASP A 149 14.71 -20.63 8.73
CA ASP A 149 13.41 -20.98 8.15
C ASP A 149 12.47 -19.78 7.97
N GLU A 150 11.32 -20.03 7.36
CA GLU A 150 10.28 -19.01 7.15
C GLU A 150 9.68 -18.50 8.48
N GLU A 151 9.65 -19.30 9.55
CA GLU A 151 9.16 -18.83 10.87
C GLU A 151 10.04 -17.67 11.36
N SER A 152 11.36 -17.83 11.24
CA SER A 152 12.34 -16.80 11.60
C SER A 152 12.22 -15.55 10.72
N MET A 153 11.99 -15.73 9.42
CA MET A 153 11.77 -14.62 8.50
C MET A 153 10.48 -13.85 8.79
N TYR A 154 9.37 -14.55 9.06
CA TYR A 154 8.10 -13.93 9.42
C TYR A 154 8.24 -13.18 10.75
N ALA A 155 8.91 -13.76 11.74
CA ALA A 155 9.19 -13.09 13.01
C ALA A 155 9.95 -11.78 12.78
N ARG A 156 10.98 -11.78 11.90
CA ARG A 156 11.73 -10.58 11.55
C ARG A 156 10.88 -9.56 10.78
N TYR A 157 10.09 -10.01 9.80
CA TYR A 157 9.16 -9.15 9.04
C TYR A 157 8.22 -8.39 9.98
N TYR A 158 7.56 -9.09 10.92
CA TYR A 158 6.64 -8.43 11.84
C TYR A 158 7.34 -7.57 12.89
N ASP A 159 8.61 -7.81 13.23
CA ASP A 159 9.41 -6.87 14.02
C ASP A 159 9.73 -5.59 13.23
N GLN A 160 10.12 -5.70 11.95
CA GLN A 160 10.35 -4.51 11.11
C GLN A 160 9.04 -3.75 10.83
N GLN A 161 7.92 -4.45 10.69
CA GLN A 161 6.61 -3.82 10.57
C GLN A 161 6.25 -3.08 11.87
N HIS A 162 6.56 -3.63 13.04
CA HIS A 162 6.39 -2.91 14.31
C HIS A 162 7.27 -1.66 14.40
N GLU A 163 8.54 -1.75 13.99
CA GLU A 163 9.44 -0.59 13.89
C GLU A 163 8.82 0.50 13.01
N MET A 164 8.30 0.16 11.84
CA MET A 164 7.60 1.09 10.94
C MET A 164 6.37 1.71 11.62
N LEU A 165 5.47 0.88 12.15
CA LEU A 165 4.20 1.32 12.72
C LEU A 165 4.41 2.30 13.87
N THR A 166 5.35 1.99 14.77
CA THR A 166 5.67 2.84 15.91
C THR A 166 6.43 4.11 15.53
N ALA A 167 7.19 4.08 14.43
CA ALA A 167 7.89 5.26 13.95
C ALA A 167 6.99 6.22 13.16
N LEU A 168 6.01 5.70 12.41
CA LEU A 168 5.34 6.44 11.33
C LEU A 168 3.83 6.63 11.49
N GLU A 169 3.12 5.74 12.18
CA GLU A 169 1.65 5.76 12.31
C GLU A 169 0.91 6.01 10.97
N PRO A 170 1.16 5.20 9.92
CA PRO A 170 0.56 5.42 8.60
C PRO A 170 -0.96 5.29 8.65
N ARG A 171 -1.69 6.18 7.95
CA ARG A 171 -3.17 6.11 7.87
C ARG A 171 -3.67 4.81 7.26
N VAL A 172 -2.90 4.23 6.34
CA VAL A 172 -3.17 2.93 5.72
C VAL A 172 -1.93 2.06 5.88
N VAL A 173 -2.09 0.84 6.39
CA VAL A 173 -1.05 -0.18 6.40
C VAL A 173 -1.24 -1.07 5.18
N GLY A 174 -0.27 -1.04 4.26
CA GLY A 174 -0.29 -1.80 3.02
C GLY A 174 -0.13 -3.30 3.29
N HIS A 175 -0.76 -4.12 2.45
CA HIS A 175 -0.59 -5.58 2.31
C HIS A 175 0.08 -6.27 3.52
N PHE A 176 -0.63 -6.26 4.65
CA PHE A 176 -0.08 -6.48 6.00
C PHE A 176 0.74 -7.77 6.19
N ASP A 177 0.47 -8.80 5.40
CA ASP A 177 1.13 -10.10 5.43
C ASP A 177 1.82 -10.45 4.10
N LEU A 178 2.33 -9.44 3.36
CA LEU A 178 3.00 -9.60 2.07
C LEU A 178 4.09 -10.68 2.09
N VAL A 179 4.75 -10.90 3.24
CA VAL A 179 5.77 -11.94 3.46
C VAL A 179 5.32 -13.36 3.04
N ARG A 180 4.01 -13.62 2.94
CA ARG A 180 3.48 -14.91 2.49
C ARG A 180 3.48 -15.10 0.97
N LEU A 181 3.65 -14.04 0.19
CA LEU A 181 3.47 -14.07 -1.27
C LEU A 181 4.29 -15.18 -1.94
N MET A 182 5.57 -15.28 -1.59
CA MET A 182 6.48 -16.25 -2.18
C MET A 182 6.79 -17.40 -1.22
N SER A 183 6.00 -17.58 -0.15
CA SER A 183 6.20 -18.67 0.82
C SER A 183 6.03 -20.04 0.17
N GLU A 184 6.70 -21.05 0.71
CA GLU A 184 6.49 -22.46 0.31
C GLU A 184 5.08 -22.95 0.65
N ASP A 185 4.46 -22.38 1.68
CA ASP A 185 3.06 -22.62 2.05
C ASP A 185 2.38 -21.28 2.40
N PRO A 186 1.91 -20.53 1.38
CA PRO A 186 1.25 -19.24 1.57
C PRO A 186 -0.10 -19.30 2.30
N GLY A 187 -0.69 -20.49 2.41
CA GLY A 187 -1.99 -20.76 3.05
C GLY A 187 -1.87 -21.29 4.47
N ARG A 188 -0.64 -21.43 4.99
CA ARG A 188 -0.36 -21.93 6.33
C ARG A 188 -1.12 -21.15 7.39
N ASP A 189 -1.59 -21.88 8.40
CA ASP A 189 -2.09 -21.27 9.62
C ASP A 189 -0.95 -20.69 10.47
N VAL A 190 -0.63 -19.42 10.25
CA VAL A 190 0.43 -18.69 10.97
C VAL A 190 0.22 -18.64 12.50
N ARG A 191 -1.00 -18.94 12.99
CA ARG A 191 -1.27 -19.05 14.44
C ARG A 191 -0.51 -20.20 15.11
N GLN A 192 -0.06 -21.19 14.33
CA GLN A 192 0.74 -22.30 14.83
C GLN A 192 2.15 -21.85 15.24
N TRP A 193 2.68 -20.79 14.61
CA TRP A 193 3.91 -20.12 14.99
C TRP A 193 3.63 -19.10 16.08
N LYS A 194 3.53 -19.55 17.33
CA LYS A 194 3.08 -18.73 18.46
C LYS A 194 3.82 -17.39 18.58
N GLY A 195 5.14 -17.41 18.43
CA GLY A 195 5.96 -16.19 18.50
C GLY A 195 5.71 -15.22 17.34
N VAL A 196 5.42 -15.73 16.13
CA VAL A 196 5.02 -14.92 14.98
C VAL A 196 3.61 -14.35 15.20
N TRP A 197 2.68 -15.17 15.68
CA TRP A 197 1.31 -14.75 15.95
C TRP A 197 1.23 -13.66 17.02
N GLU A 198 2.02 -13.75 18.10
CA GLU A 198 2.12 -12.69 19.10
C GLU A 198 2.60 -11.36 18.49
N LYS A 199 3.55 -11.40 17.55
CA LYS A 199 4.02 -10.20 16.83
C LYS A 199 2.96 -9.63 15.89
N ILE A 200 2.21 -10.50 15.19
CA ILE A 200 1.07 -10.09 14.37
C ILE A 200 0.04 -9.34 15.24
N VAL A 201 -0.39 -9.94 16.35
CA VAL A 201 -1.40 -9.34 17.23
C VAL A 201 -0.89 -8.03 17.82
N ARG A 202 0.36 -7.97 18.30
CA ARG A 202 1.01 -6.73 18.74
C ARG A 202 0.91 -5.63 17.68
N ASN A 203 1.21 -5.95 16.43
CA ASN A 203 1.19 -4.96 15.35
C ASN A 203 -0.22 -4.49 15.06
N LEU A 204 -1.20 -5.40 15.01
CA LEU A 204 -2.61 -5.05 14.88
C LEU A 204 -3.09 -4.12 16.00
N GLU A 205 -2.69 -4.37 17.25
CA GLU A 205 -3.00 -3.51 18.39
C GLU A 205 -2.40 -2.11 18.25
N VAL A 206 -1.18 -1.99 17.73
CA VAL A 206 -0.57 -0.68 17.42
C VAL A 206 -1.39 0.06 16.37
N VAL A 207 -1.75 -0.60 15.25
CA VAL A 207 -2.60 -0.01 14.21
C VAL A 207 -3.93 0.45 14.78
N LYS A 208 -4.55 -0.37 15.61
CA LYS A 208 -5.81 -0.02 16.29
C LYS A 208 -5.64 1.18 17.21
N GLY A 209 -4.53 1.26 17.94
CA GLY A 209 -4.23 2.29 18.93
C GLY A 209 -4.17 3.70 18.35
N TYR A 210 -3.52 3.86 17.19
CA TYR A 210 -3.48 5.16 16.49
C TYR A 210 -4.67 5.37 15.51
N GLY A 211 -5.53 4.35 15.33
CA GLY A 211 -6.74 4.44 14.52
C GLY A 211 -6.55 4.17 13.02
N GLY A 212 -5.44 3.56 12.62
CA GLY A 212 -5.13 3.23 11.22
C GLY A 212 -6.11 2.25 10.57
N LEU A 213 -6.07 2.20 9.25
CA LEU A 213 -6.78 1.23 8.42
C LEU A 213 -5.82 0.15 7.96
N LEU A 214 -6.27 -1.11 7.95
CA LEU A 214 -5.58 -2.13 7.16
C LEU A 214 -6.09 -2.11 5.73
N GLU A 215 -5.17 -2.28 4.79
CA GLU A 215 -5.52 -2.49 3.40
C GLU A 215 -6.08 -3.90 3.17
N CYS A 216 -7.26 -4.00 2.56
CA CYS A 216 -7.74 -5.24 1.96
C CYS A 216 -7.37 -5.25 0.47
N ASN A 217 -6.21 -5.80 0.15
CA ASN A 217 -5.56 -5.66 -1.15
C ASN A 217 -5.79 -6.88 -2.05
N SER A 218 -6.44 -6.67 -3.18
CA SER A 218 -6.75 -7.72 -4.15
C SER A 218 -5.61 -8.10 -5.09
N SER A 219 -4.45 -7.43 -5.04
CA SER A 219 -3.27 -7.79 -5.84
C SER A 219 -2.74 -9.18 -5.51
N ALA A 220 -2.85 -9.63 -4.25
CA ALA A 220 -2.59 -11.01 -3.84
C ALA A 220 -3.27 -12.04 -4.75
N LEU A 221 -4.54 -11.80 -5.10
CA LEU A 221 -5.33 -12.70 -5.96
C LEU A 221 -4.83 -12.73 -7.40
N ARG A 222 -4.34 -11.58 -7.90
CA ARG A 222 -3.68 -11.45 -9.21
C ARG A 222 -2.33 -12.15 -9.22
N LYS A 223 -1.61 -12.11 -8.09
CA LYS A 223 -0.30 -12.76 -7.88
C LYS A 223 -0.40 -14.26 -7.55
N GLY A 224 -1.61 -14.83 -7.57
CA GLY A 224 -1.83 -16.29 -7.46
C GLY A 224 -2.21 -16.81 -6.07
N LEU A 225 -2.41 -15.93 -5.09
CA LEU A 225 -2.90 -16.33 -3.76
C LEU A 225 -4.42 -16.55 -3.77
N ASP A 226 -4.90 -17.42 -2.88
CA ASP A 226 -6.33 -17.75 -2.78
C ASP A 226 -7.16 -16.63 -2.12
N GLU A 227 -6.54 -15.94 -1.16
CA GLU A 227 -7.13 -14.84 -0.39
C GLU A 227 -6.36 -13.53 -0.60
N PRO A 228 -7.03 -12.36 -0.51
CA PRO A 228 -6.37 -11.05 -0.56
C PRO A 228 -5.41 -10.86 0.63
N TYR A 229 -4.64 -9.77 0.64
CA TYR A 229 -3.97 -9.33 1.87
C TYR A 229 -4.96 -8.55 2.75
N PRO A 230 -5.00 -8.75 4.08
CA PRO A 230 -4.41 -9.86 4.80
C PRO A 230 -5.20 -11.16 4.64
N CYS A 231 -4.54 -12.31 4.85
CA CYS A 231 -5.19 -13.62 4.94
C CYS A 231 -6.20 -13.69 6.10
N ARG A 232 -7.09 -14.68 6.03
CA ARG A 232 -8.25 -14.82 6.93
C ARG A 232 -7.92 -14.82 8.42
N PRO A 233 -6.94 -15.59 8.93
CA PRO A 233 -6.64 -15.56 10.37
C PRO A 233 -6.32 -14.15 10.89
N ILE A 234 -5.55 -13.37 10.12
CA ILE A 234 -5.19 -11.99 10.46
C ILE A 234 -6.40 -11.08 10.32
N ALA A 235 -7.20 -11.23 9.27
CA ALA A 235 -8.41 -10.44 9.07
C ALA A 235 -9.45 -10.66 10.17
N GLU A 236 -9.66 -11.91 10.60
CA GLU A 236 -10.55 -12.26 11.70
C GLU A 236 -10.07 -11.64 13.02
N ALA A 237 -8.77 -11.70 13.32
CA ALA A 237 -8.19 -11.06 14.50
C ALA A 237 -8.36 -9.54 14.46
N TRP A 238 -8.11 -8.92 13.30
CA TRP A 238 -8.29 -7.48 13.10
C TRP A 238 -9.74 -7.04 13.33
N LEU A 239 -10.71 -7.78 12.79
CA LEU A 239 -12.13 -7.48 13.00
C LEU A 239 -12.57 -7.71 14.44
N ALA A 240 -12.07 -8.77 15.10
CA ALA A 240 -12.38 -9.07 16.49
C ALA A 240 -11.98 -7.95 17.46
N MET A 241 -10.92 -7.19 17.15
CA MET A 241 -10.51 -6.00 17.92
C MET A 241 -11.15 -4.68 17.45
N GLY A 242 -12.18 -4.76 16.59
CA GLY A 242 -12.87 -3.59 16.06
C GLY A 242 -12.03 -2.80 15.04
N GLY A 243 -11.13 -3.50 14.36
CA GLY A 243 -10.35 -2.97 13.25
C GLY A 243 -11.21 -2.66 12.02
N ARG A 244 -10.66 -1.83 11.13
CA ARG A 244 -11.34 -1.33 9.92
C ARG A 244 -10.47 -1.54 8.70
N PHE A 245 -11.13 -1.85 7.58
CA PHE A 245 -10.45 -2.06 6.31
C PHE A 245 -10.62 -0.86 5.38
N THR A 246 -9.57 -0.55 4.64
CA THR A 246 -9.66 0.12 3.33
C THR A 246 -9.57 -0.93 2.21
N PHE A 247 -9.69 -0.49 0.95
CA PHE A 247 -9.84 -1.37 -0.20
C PHE A 247 -8.92 -0.94 -1.34
N SER A 248 -8.28 -1.92 -2.01
CA SER A 248 -7.43 -1.65 -3.17
C SER A 248 -7.25 -2.83 -4.14
N ASP A 249 -6.80 -2.47 -5.34
CA ASP A 249 -6.27 -3.37 -6.39
C ASP A 249 -4.75 -3.31 -6.51
N ASP A 250 -4.12 -2.25 -5.97
CA ASP A 250 -2.69 -2.01 -6.08
C ASP A 250 -2.27 -2.17 -7.55
N SER A 251 -3.00 -1.42 -8.38
CA SER A 251 -2.94 -1.52 -9.83
C SER A 251 -1.69 -0.84 -10.36
N HIS A 252 -0.94 -1.54 -11.20
CA HIS A 252 0.28 -1.05 -11.85
C HIS A 252 0.04 -0.69 -13.33
N GLY A 253 -1.11 -0.11 -13.63
CA GLY A 253 -1.56 0.20 -14.99
C GLY A 253 -3.02 -0.17 -15.24
N ILE A 254 -3.53 0.25 -16.40
CA ILE A 254 -4.96 0.16 -16.76
C ILE A 254 -5.47 -1.28 -16.67
N ALA A 255 -4.67 -2.24 -17.16
CA ALA A 255 -5.04 -3.66 -17.18
C ALA A 255 -5.26 -4.28 -15.78
N GLN A 256 -4.82 -3.62 -14.71
CA GLN A 256 -4.90 -4.12 -13.34
C GLN A 256 -5.97 -3.43 -12.49
N VAL A 257 -6.49 -2.29 -12.94
CA VAL A 257 -7.53 -1.55 -12.23
C VAL A 257 -8.78 -2.42 -12.08
N ALA A 258 -9.35 -2.45 -10.87
CA ALA A 258 -10.51 -3.24 -10.47
C ALA A 258 -10.37 -4.77 -10.62
N THR A 259 -9.17 -5.28 -10.91
CA THR A 259 -8.97 -6.73 -11.03
C THR A 259 -9.27 -7.43 -9.71
N ASN A 260 -9.97 -8.56 -9.77
CA ASN A 260 -10.38 -9.36 -8.61
C ASN A 260 -11.27 -8.64 -7.56
N TYR A 261 -11.83 -7.45 -7.85
CA TYR A 261 -12.69 -6.74 -6.90
C TYR A 261 -13.87 -7.55 -6.39
N LYS A 262 -14.56 -8.28 -7.27
CA LYS A 262 -15.67 -9.17 -6.87
C LYS A 262 -15.22 -10.23 -5.86
N ARG A 263 -14.03 -10.82 -6.05
CA ARG A 263 -13.46 -11.81 -5.11
C ARG A 263 -13.09 -11.15 -3.78
N ASN A 264 -12.52 -9.95 -3.82
CA ASN A 264 -12.15 -9.20 -2.62
C ASN A 264 -13.38 -8.76 -1.80
N VAL A 265 -14.45 -8.31 -2.48
CA VAL A 265 -15.76 -8.03 -1.85
C VAL A 265 -16.36 -9.29 -1.23
N ASN A 266 -16.39 -10.42 -1.96
CA ASN A 266 -16.87 -11.70 -1.42
C ASN A 266 -16.07 -12.14 -0.19
N TYR A 267 -14.75 -11.93 -0.19
CA TYR A 267 -13.90 -12.22 0.96
C TYR A 267 -14.30 -11.41 2.19
N LEU A 268 -14.41 -10.08 2.05
CA LEU A 268 -14.84 -9.19 3.13
C LEU A 268 -16.26 -9.52 3.64
N GLU A 269 -17.20 -9.80 2.75
CA GLU A 269 -18.56 -10.20 3.12
C GLU A 269 -18.58 -11.54 3.88
N SER A 270 -17.72 -12.50 3.51
CA SER A 270 -17.59 -13.78 4.21
C SER A 270 -17.06 -13.61 5.64
N LEU A 271 -16.37 -12.50 5.92
CA LEU A 271 -15.90 -12.10 7.24
C LEU A 271 -16.95 -11.27 8.02
N GLY A 272 -18.11 -11.01 7.41
CA GLY A 272 -19.18 -10.22 8.02
C GLY A 272 -18.99 -8.70 7.88
N VAL A 273 -17.98 -8.22 7.16
CA VAL A 273 -17.74 -6.79 6.91
C VAL A 273 -18.92 -6.20 6.15
N LYS A 274 -19.35 -4.99 6.54
CA LYS A 274 -20.47 -4.27 5.91
C LYS A 274 -20.03 -3.03 5.13
N GLU A 275 -18.92 -2.43 5.54
CA GLU A 275 -18.36 -1.25 4.92
C GLU A 275 -16.84 -1.28 4.95
N VAL A 276 -16.25 -0.57 4.00
CA VAL A 276 -14.81 -0.27 3.92
C VAL A 276 -14.63 1.25 3.92
N PHE A 277 -13.46 1.71 4.32
CA PHE A 277 -13.21 3.13 4.55
C PHE A 277 -12.31 3.73 3.48
N THR A 278 -12.69 4.91 3.00
CA THR A 278 -11.85 5.82 2.21
C THR A 278 -11.74 7.16 2.95
N PHE A 279 -11.17 8.19 2.33
CA PHE A 279 -11.09 9.53 2.90
C PHE A 279 -11.80 10.58 2.05
N GLU A 280 -12.39 11.55 2.72
CA GLU A 280 -12.85 12.81 2.13
C GLU A 280 -11.82 13.89 2.41
N ARG A 281 -11.39 14.57 1.35
CA ARG A 281 -10.45 15.69 1.44
C ARG A 281 -11.19 16.97 1.75
N GLY A 282 -10.96 17.52 2.93
CA GLY A 282 -11.48 18.82 3.35
C GLY A 282 -10.78 19.99 2.65
N PRO A 283 -11.29 21.22 2.86
CA PRO A 283 -10.62 22.42 2.39
C PRO A 283 -9.23 22.56 3.03
N VAL A 284 -8.33 23.25 2.32
CA VAL A 284 -7.05 23.68 2.89
C VAL A 284 -7.31 24.98 3.65
N GLU A 285 -7.22 24.94 4.98
CA GLU A 285 -7.41 26.11 5.84
C GLU A 285 -6.06 26.77 6.15
N GLY A 286 -5.74 27.88 5.46
CA GLY A 286 -4.49 28.63 5.67
C GLY A 286 -4.26 29.69 4.59
N VAL A 287 -3.50 30.74 4.91
CA VAL A 287 -3.34 31.94 4.05
C VAL A 287 -2.11 31.85 3.11
N ASN A 288 -1.16 30.93 3.37
CA ASN A 288 0.17 30.94 2.72
C ASN A 288 0.52 29.67 1.92
N GLY A 289 -0.43 28.78 1.58
CA GLY A 289 -0.16 27.60 0.75
C GLY A 289 0.57 26.42 1.43
N ASP A 290 1.11 26.61 2.64
CA ASP A 290 1.78 25.56 3.43
C ASP A 290 0.84 24.66 4.23
N ALA A 291 -0.47 24.96 4.24
CA ALA A 291 -1.44 24.20 5.00
C ALA A 291 -1.81 22.89 4.30
N LYS A 292 -1.91 21.80 5.07
CA LYS A 292 -2.38 20.49 4.57
C LYS A 292 -3.90 20.43 4.61
N ALA A 293 -4.48 19.68 3.68
CA ALA A 293 -5.90 19.35 3.77
C ALA A 293 -6.16 18.41 4.95
N VAL A 294 -7.31 18.61 5.60
CA VAL A 294 -7.81 17.69 6.62
C VAL A 294 -8.50 16.53 5.92
N LEU A 295 -8.07 15.30 6.17
CA LEU A 295 -8.79 14.12 5.72
C LEU A 295 -9.78 13.65 6.79
N ARG A 296 -10.99 13.30 6.35
CA ARG A 296 -12.00 12.65 7.19
C ARG A 296 -12.28 11.27 6.65
N GLU A 297 -12.37 10.28 7.51
CA GLU A 297 -12.74 8.93 7.09
C GLU A 297 -14.20 8.87 6.64
N LYS A 298 -14.45 8.13 5.57
CA LYS A 298 -15.77 7.91 4.98
C LYS A 298 -16.00 6.42 4.80
N GLY A 299 -17.01 5.91 5.49
CA GLY A 299 -17.50 4.55 5.30
C GLY A 299 -18.23 4.41 3.96
N VAL A 300 -17.97 3.30 3.26
CA VAL A 300 -18.62 2.94 2.01
C VAL A 300 -19.11 1.51 2.13
N ALA A 301 -20.42 1.32 2.02
CA ALA A 301 -21.03 0.00 2.11
C ALA A 301 -20.53 -0.93 0.99
N LEU A 302 -20.24 -2.19 1.32
CA LEU A 302 -19.82 -3.20 0.34
C LEU A 302 -20.90 -3.47 -0.72
N ALA A 303 -22.18 -3.33 -0.34
CA ALA A 303 -23.29 -3.40 -1.30
C ALA A 303 -23.14 -2.37 -2.44
N ALA A 304 -22.62 -1.17 -2.12
CA ALA A 304 -22.39 -0.12 -3.10
C ALA A 304 -21.19 -0.42 -4.03
N PHE A 305 -20.27 -1.31 -3.64
CA PHE A 305 -19.24 -1.84 -4.56
C PHE A 305 -19.88 -2.80 -5.55
N ARG A 306 -20.74 -3.73 -5.09
CA ARG A 306 -21.41 -4.71 -5.97
C ARG A 306 -22.18 -4.07 -7.11
N GLU A 307 -22.86 -2.96 -6.85
CA GLU A 307 -23.59 -2.21 -7.88
C GLU A 307 -22.70 -1.72 -9.04
N ASN A 308 -21.40 -1.52 -8.82
CA ASN A 308 -20.46 -1.03 -9.85
C ASN A 308 -19.74 -2.15 -10.61
N PHE A 309 -19.77 -3.39 -10.12
CA PHE A 309 -18.99 -4.52 -10.69
C PHE A 309 -19.83 -5.79 -10.91
N ASN A 310 -21.16 -5.64 -11.02
CA ASN A 310 -22.09 -6.70 -11.42
C ASN A 310 -22.29 -6.73 -12.93
#